data_AF-A0A920LTW1-F1
#
_entry.id   AF-A0A920LTW1-F1
#
_cell.length_a   1.000
_cell.length_b   1.000
_cell.length_c   1.000
_cell.angle_alpha   90.00
_cell.angle_beta   90.00
_cell.angle_gamma   90.00
#
_symmetry.space_group_name_H-M   'P 1'
#
loop_
_entity.id
_entity.type
_entity.pdbx_description
1 polymer ?
#
loop_
_entity_poly.entity_id
_entity_poly.type
_entity_poly.pdbx_seq_one_letter_code
_entity_poly.pdbx_strand_id
1 'polypeptide(L)'
;MATGNIRFYEGRYVQGVVAGLTTKSNKIGYVAAFPIPEVIQGINSFAQGLKSVNKNATISVVWANTWYDPVKEGDAAKVLIAEGADVLAQHTDSPAMLQTAEKAGVYGFGQSSDMHEFAPNAQLFASVNNWGPYYISQIQKAMDGSWTTGEGPDHWAGNTWKGLSEDYLVLTDFKNMPSSVAKAAQEARDGIANGSINIFSGPMMDNEGNQILASGEVLDDGGLWAMNYYVDGVIGKIPN
;
A
#
# COMPACT_ATOMS: atom_id res chain seq x y z
N MET A 1 -0.82 6.41 24.82
CA MET A 1 -2.05 6.25 24.01
C MET A 1 -2.01 4.85 23.44
N ALA A 2 -3.06 4.03 23.58
CA ALA A 2 -3.15 2.78 22.83
C ALA A 2 -3.60 3.09 21.41
N THR A 3 -2.78 2.75 20.43
CA THR A 3 -3.02 3.02 19.01
C THR A 3 -3.29 1.71 18.27
N GLY A 4 -4.40 1.65 17.55
CA GLY A 4 -4.69 0.58 16.59
C GLY A 4 -4.30 1.03 15.19
N ASN A 5 -3.54 0.21 14.47
CA ASN A 5 -3.18 0.45 13.08
C ASN A 5 -3.21 -0.85 12.27
N ILE A 6 -3.28 -0.73 10.94
CA ILE A 6 -3.15 -1.85 10.01
C ILE A 6 -1.81 -1.72 9.29
N ARG A 7 -1.15 -2.84 9.01
CA ARG A 7 0.04 -2.91 8.15
C ARG A 7 -0.37 -2.74 6.68
N PHE A 8 -0.93 -1.58 6.32
CA PHE A 8 -1.48 -1.30 4.98
C PHE A 8 -0.50 -1.60 3.86
N TYR A 9 0.80 -1.38 4.14
CA TYR A 9 1.88 -1.62 3.21
C TYR A 9 1.94 -3.09 2.74
N GLU A 10 1.42 -4.07 3.50
CA GLU A 10 1.41 -5.47 3.06
C GLU A 10 0.58 -5.67 1.79
N GLY A 11 -0.61 -5.08 1.75
CA GLY A 11 -1.43 -5.07 0.54
C GLY A 11 -0.78 -4.30 -0.61
N ARG A 12 0.00 -3.26 -0.31
CA ARG A 12 0.73 -2.48 -1.33
C ARG A 12 1.78 -3.30 -2.05
N TYR A 13 2.47 -4.20 -1.37
CA TYR A 13 3.42 -5.10 -2.02
C TYR A 13 2.73 -5.96 -3.07
N VAL A 14 1.58 -6.54 -2.72
CA VAL A 14 0.78 -7.35 -3.66
C VAL A 14 0.30 -6.50 -4.83
N GLN A 15 -0.13 -5.25 -4.58
CA GLN A 15 -0.50 -4.31 -5.65
C GLN A 15 0.71 -4.04 -6.58
N GLY A 16 1.91 -3.88 -6.03
CA GLY A 16 3.14 -3.72 -6.79
C GLY A 16 3.46 -4.91 -7.69
N VAL A 17 3.36 -6.14 -7.17
CA VAL A 17 3.55 -7.38 -7.96
C VAL A 17 2.58 -7.43 -9.12
N VAL A 18 1.29 -7.19 -8.86
CA VAL A 18 0.26 -7.20 -9.91
C VAL A 18 0.53 -6.09 -10.93
N ALA A 19 0.87 -4.88 -10.49
CA ALA A 19 1.16 -3.76 -11.36
C ALA A 19 2.34 -4.06 -12.29
N GLY A 20 3.40 -4.67 -11.79
CA GLY A 20 4.60 -4.99 -12.57
C GLY A 20 4.36 -6.05 -13.65
N LEU A 21 3.44 -6.98 -13.39
CA LEU A 21 3.00 -8.01 -14.34
C LEU A 21 1.91 -7.54 -15.30
N THR A 22 1.21 -6.45 -14.98
CA THR A 22 0.06 -5.93 -15.75
C THR A 22 0.45 -4.77 -16.66
N THR A 23 1.38 -3.92 -16.22
CA THR A 23 1.81 -2.73 -16.98
C THR A 23 2.42 -3.12 -18.33
N LYS A 24 2.07 -2.34 -19.35
CA LYS A 24 2.64 -2.37 -20.69
C LYS A 24 3.58 -1.20 -20.92
N SER A 25 3.34 -0.07 -20.25
CA SER A 25 4.14 1.15 -20.38
C SER A 25 5.36 1.19 -19.46
N ASN A 26 5.43 0.30 -18.46
CA ASN A 26 6.41 0.36 -17.36
C ASN A 26 6.30 1.64 -16.51
N LYS A 27 5.18 2.38 -16.62
CA LYS A 27 4.93 3.60 -15.85
C LYS A 27 3.72 3.38 -14.95
N ILE A 28 3.95 3.52 -13.66
CA ILE A 28 2.92 3.44 -12.63
C ILE A 28 2.67 4.83 -12.06
N GLY A 29 1.41 5.16 -11.83
CA GLY A 29 1.03 6.39 -11.13
C GLY A 29 0.58 6.11 -9.71
N TYR A 30 1.03 6.94 -8.77
CA TYR A 30 0.63 6.85 -7.36
C TYR A 30 0.08 8.20 -6.87
N VAL A 31 -1.21 8.25 -6.54
CA VAL A 31 -1.85 9.42 -5.92
C VAL A 31 -1.67 9.34 -4.41
N ALA A 32 -0.84 10.21 -3.84
CA ALA A 32 -0.46 10.18 -2.44
C ALA A 32 -1.10 11.34 -1.66
N ALA A 33 -1.47 11.10 -0.40
CA ALA A 33 -2.09 12.12 0.46
C ALA A 33 -1.05 13.09 1.04
N PHE A 34 -0.38 12.71 2.14
CA PHE A 34 0.63 13.51 2.84
C PHE A 34 1.94 12.73 3.01
N PRO A 35 3.12 13.39 2.97
CA PRO A 35 4.42 12.75 3.08
C PRO A 35 4.76 12.33 4.52
N ILE A 36 3.92 11.45 5.07
CA ILE A 36 4.09 10.86 6.40
C ILE A 36 4.53 9.40 6.28
N PRO A 37 5.11 8.79 7.34
CA PRO A 37 5.64 7.44 7.30
C PRO A 37 4.66 6.39 6.75
N GLU A 38 3.37 6.45 7.10
CA GLU A 38 2.37 5.50 6.59
C GLU A 38 2.28 5.51 5.05
N VAL A 39 2.25 6.69 4.43
CA VAL A 39 2.12 6.81 2.97
C VAL A 39 3.42 6.41 2.29
N ILE A 40 4.56 6.78 2.89
CA ILE A 40 5.89 6.44 2.36
C ILE A 40 6.13 4.92 2.46
N GLN A 41 5.75 4.27 3.56
CA GLN A 41 5.74 2.81 3.68
C GLN A 41 4.90 2.17 2.57
N GLY A 42 3.72 2.73 2.29
CA GLY A 42 2.85 2.25 1.23
C GLY A 42 3.49 2.33 -0.16
N ILE A 43 4.07 3.49 -0.50
CA ILE A 43 4.78 3.71 -1.77
C ILE A 43 5.98 2.77 -1.90
N ASN A 44 6.82 2.67 -0.86
CA ASN A 44 8.03 1.86 -0.89
C ASN A 44 7.70 0.37 -0.96
N SER A 45 6.70 -0.10 -0.22
CA SER A 45 6.24 -1.49 -0.31
C SER A 45 5.71 -1.83 -1.71
N PHE A 46 4.93 -0.92 -2.31
CA PHE A 46 4.51 -1.05 -3.70
C PHE A 46 5.71 -1.16 -4.63
N ALA A 47 6.72 -0.31 -4.45
CA ALA A 47 7.95 -0.35 -5.25
C ALA A 47 8.72 -1.67 -5.09
N GLN A 48 8.84 -2.21 -3.87
CA GLN A 48 9.46 -3.52 -3.63
C GLN A 48 8.72 -4.64 -4.36
N GLY A 49 7.38 -4.66 -4.27
CA GLY A 49 6.55 -5.61 -5.01
C GLY A 49 6.71 -5.48 -6.52
N LEU A 50 6.66 -4.25 -7.04
CA LEU A 50 6.84 -3.93 -8.46
C LEU A 50 8.19 -4.41 -8.97
N LYS A 51 9.28 -4.04 -8.29
CA LYS A 51 10.64 -4.39 -8.67
C LYS A 51 10.90 -5.89 -8.51
N SER A 52 10.16 -6.63 -7.69
CA SER A 52 10.36 -8.09 -7.57
C SER A 52 10.10 -8.83 -8.89
N VAL A 53 9.20 -8.31 -9.73
CA VAL A 53 8.76 -8.93 -10.99
C VAL A 53 9.09 -8.11 -12.23
N ASN A 54 9.26 -6.80 -12.10
CA ASN A 54 9.56 -5.90 -13.22
C ASN A 54 10.57 -4.82 -12.81
N LYS A 55 11.85 -5.07 -13.14
CA LYS A 55 12.96 -4.16 -12.81
C LYS A 55 12.94 -2.85 -13.60
N ASN A 56 12.26 -2.81 -14.75
CA ASN A 56 12.24 -1.65 -15.65
C ASN A 56 11.12 -0.66 -15.30
N ALA A 57 10.11 -1.10 -14.55
CA ALA A 57 9.00 -0.23 -14.16
C ALA A 57 9.42 0.84 -13.15
N THR A 58 8.75 1.99 -13.25
CA THR A 58 8.94 3.15 -12.38
C THR A 58 7.62 3.68 -11.86
N ILE A 59 7.67 4.37 -10.72
CA ILE A 59 6.51 4.94 -10.04
C ILE A 59 6.66 6.45 -10.01
N SER A 60 5.68 7.15 -10.57
CA SER A 60 5.56 8.61 -10.45
C SER A 60 4.52 8.93 -9.38
N VAL A 61 4.86 9.80 -8.44
CA VAL A 61 4.01 10.16 -7.30
C VAL A 61 3.48 11.57 -7.46
N VAL A 62 2.16 11.74 -7.34
CA VAL A 62 1.52 13.06 -7.25
C VAL A 62 0.92 13.21 -5.85
N TRP A 63 1.35 14.25 -5.13
CA TRP A 63 0.87 14.58 -3.79
C TRP A 63 -0.37 15.47 -3.85
N ALA A 64 -1.51 14.93 -3.43
CA ALA A 64 -2.78 15.65 -3.36
C ALA A 64 -2.86 16.62 -2.16
N ASN A 65 -2.01 16.42 -1.15
CA ASN A 65 -1.99 17.18 0.11
C ASN A 65 -3.35 17.20 0.82
N THR A 66 -4.04 16.06 0.76
CA THR A 66 -5.33 15.79 1.39
C THR A 66 -5.55 14.28 1.41
N TRP A 67 -6.27 13.78 2.42
CA TRP A 67 -6.73 12.40 2.43
C TRP A 67 -7.95 12.21 1.52
N TYR A 68 -8.84 13.21 1.46
CA TYR A 68 -10.08 13.14 0.70
C TYR A 68 -10.36 14.47 -0.01
N ASP A 69 -10.30 14.43 -1.34
CA ASP A 69 -10.75 15.48 -2.24
C ASP A 69 -10.92 14.85 -3.63
N PRO A 70 -12.12 14.33 -3.96
CA PRO A 70 -12.36 13.62 -5.22
C PRO A 70 -11.95 14.40 -6.47
N VAL A 71 -12.00 15.74 -6.43
CA VAL A 71 -11.58 16.59 -7.55
C VAL A 71 -10.06 16.52 -7.71
N LYS A 72 -9.31 16.79 -6.63
CA LYS A 72 -7.84 16.70 -6.68
C LYS A 72 -7.33 15.29 -6.97
N GLU A 73 -7.98 14.27 -6.41
CA GLU A 73 -7.63 12.87 -6.66
C GLU A 73 -7.81 12.50 -8.13
N GLY A 74 -8.94 12.89 -8.73
CA GLY A 74 -9.19 12.69 -10.15
C GLY A 74 -8.24 13.48 -11.04
N ASP A 75 -7.90 14.73 -10.68
CA ASP A 75 -6.96 15.54 -11.45
C ASP A 75 -5.52 15.00 -11.36
N ALA A 76 -5.08 14.55 -10.17
CA ALA A 76 -3.80 13.86 -10.01
C ALA A 76 -3.73 12.58 -10.86
N ALA A 77 -4.81 11.79 -10.90
CA ALA A 77 -4.90 10.61 -11.74
C ALA A 77 -4.78 10.95 -13.23
N LYS A 78 -5.45 12.01 -13.71
CA LYS A 78 -5.35 12.47 -15.11
C LYS A 78 -3.93 12.88 -15.46
N VAL A 79 -3.22 13.57 -14.57
CA VAL A 79 -1.81 13.95 -14.78
C VAL A 79 -0.94 12.70 -14.98
N LEU A 80 -1.05 11.73 -14.08
CA LEU A 80 -0.27 10.49 -14.15
C LEU A 80 -0.57 9.70 -15.44
N ILE A 81 -1.83 9.61 -15.84
CA ILE A 81 -2.24 8.97 -17.11
C ILE A 81 -1.66 9.73 -18.31
N ALA A 82 -1.72 11.06 -18.30
CA ALA A 82 -1.14 11.89 -19.37
C ALA A 82 0.38 11.72 -19.47
N GLU A 83 1.07 11.43 -18.37
CA GLU A 83 2.50 11.08 -18.34
C GLU A 83 2.80 9.65 -18.80
N GLY A 84 1.74 8.86 -19.08
CA GLY A 84 1.80 7.53 -19.67
C GLY A 84 1.62 6.39 -18.68
N ALA A 85 1.16 6.66 -17.46
CA ALA A 85 0.83 5.59 -16.51
C ALA A 85 -0.35 4.76 -17.00
N ASP A 86 -0.23 3.43 -16.98
CA ASP A 86 -1.29 2.50 -17.37
C ASP A 86 -1.80 1.62 -16.22
N VAL A 87 -1.22 1.78 -15.04
CA VAL A 87 -1.71 1.25 -13.77
C VAL A 87 -1.59 2.36 -12.72
N LEU A 88 -2.66 2.57 -11.96
CA LEU A 88 -2.71 3.56 -10.89
C LEU A 88 -2.94 2.94 -9.51
N ALA A 89 -2.32 3.53 -8.50
CA ALA A 89 -2.59 3.27 -7.09
C ALA A 89 -2.84 4.59 -6.35
N GLN A 90 -3.49 4.51 -5.19
CA GLN A 90 -3.75 5.69 -4.36
C GLN A 90 -3.60 5.39 -2.88
N HIS A 91 -3.24 6.41 -2.11
CA HIS A 91 -3.36 6.47 -0.64
C HIS A 91 -4.17 7.69 -0.21
N THR A 92 -5.18 8.02 -1.02
CA THR A 92 -6.30 8.93 -0.71
C THR A 92 -7.58 8.09 -0.56
N ASP A 93 -8.70 8.71 -0.19
CA ASP A 93 -9.84 7.97 0.38
C ASP A 93 -11.02 7.78 -0.58
N SER A 94 -11.09 8.49 -1.71
CA SER A 94 -12.24 8.43 -2.62
C SER A 94 -12.03 7.44 -3.77
N PRO A 95 -13.09 6.97 -4.45
CA PRO A 95 -12.94 6.17 -5.66
C PRO A 95 -12.55 7.00 -6.91
N ALA A 96 -12.29 8.30 -6.79
CA ALA A 96 -12.16 9.20 -7.94
C ALA A 96 -10.96 8.89 -8.85
N MET A 97 -9.82 8.46 -8.29
CA MET A 97 -8.69 7.99 -9.10
C MET A 97 -9.10 6.76 -9.91
N LEU A 98 -9.77 5.79 -9.29
CA LEU A 98 -10.18 4.55 -9.95
C LEU A 98 -11.28 4.77 -11.01
N GLN A 99 -12.23 5.69 -10.75
CA GLN A 99 -13.19 6.15 -11.75
C GLN A 99 -12.53 6.86 -12.94
N THR A 100 -11.42 7.55 -12.68
CA THR A 100 -10.62 8.19 -13.74
C THR A 100 -9.87 7.13 -14.56
N ALA A 101 -9.32 6.11 -13.90
CA ALA A 101 -8.71 4.95 -14.55
C ALA A 101 -9.70 4.23 -15.48
N GLU A 102 -10.91 3.95 -14.97
CA GLU A 102 -12.03 3.35 -15.72
C GLU A 102 -12.34 4.13 -17.01
N LYS A 103 -12.52 5.46 -16.90
CA LYS A 103 -12.81 6.33 -18.06
C LYS A 103 -11.69 6.36 -19.08
N ALA A 104 -10.44 6.18 -18.65
CA ALA A 104 -9.26 6.18 -19.51
C ALA A 104 -8.91 4.78 -20.05
N GLY A 105 -9.59 3.73 -19.60
CA GLY A 105 -9.28 2.34 -19.98
C GLY A 105 -7.93 1.84 -19.46
N VAL A 106 -7.47 2.39 -18.33
CA VAL A 106 -6.28 1.94 -17.61
C VAL A 106 -6.68 1.25 -16.30
N TYR A 107 -5.76 0.53 -15.68
CA TYR A 107 -6.08 -0.26 -14.49
C TYR A 107 -5.75 0.48 -13.19
N GLY A 108 -6.30 -0.01 -12.09
CA GLY A 108 -5.87 0.42 -10.76
C GLY A 108 -6.35 -0.47 -9.63
N PHE A 109 -6.11 -0.01 -8.41
CA PHE A 109 -6.44 -0.75 -7.19
C PHE A 109 -7.41 0.05 -6.31
N GLY A 110 -8.35 -0.67 -5.69
CA GLY A 110 -9.21 -0.08 -4.66
C GLY A 110 -8.45 0.13 -3.34
N GLN A 111 -8.86 1.16 -2.59
CA GLN A 111 -8.23 1.57 -1.35
C GLN A 111 -9.24 1.53 -0.20
N SER A 112 -8.87 0.89 0.91
CA SER A 112 -9.65 0.76 2.15
C SER A 112 -10.95 -0.06 2.05
N SER A 113 -11.60 -0.12 0.89
CA SER A 113 -12.84 -0.86 0.61
C SER A 113 -12.80 -1.44 -0.80
N ASP A 114 -13.67 -2.41 -1.07
CA ASP A 114 -13.96 -2.81 -2.45
C ASP A 114 -14.63 -1.64 -3.18
N MET A 115 -14.00 -1.17 -4.26
CA MET A 115 -14.46 -0.06 -5.10
C MET A 115 -14.96 -0.54 -6.48
N HIS A 116 -15.20 -1.85 -6.64
CA HIS A 116 -15.56 -2.46 -7.93
C HIS A 116 -16.79 -1.83 -8.59
N GLU A 117 -17.80 -1.43 -7.80
CA GLU A 117 -19.01 -0.80 -8.33
C GLU A 117 -18.72 0.54 -9.04
N PHE A 118 -17.64 1.23 -8.67
CA PHE A 118 -17.27 2.52 -9.27
C PHE A 118 -16.40 2.37 -10.51
N ALA A 119 -15.72 1.24 -10.68
CA ALA A 119 -14.71 1.01 -11.71
C ALA A 119 -14.56 -0.49 -12.03
N PRO A 120 -15.62 -1.11 -12.60
CA PRO A 120 -15.70 -2.56 -12.73
C PRO A 120 -14.66 -3.16 -13.70
N ASN A 121 -14.20 -2.38 -14.69
CA ASN A 121 -13.21 -2.84 -15.67
C ASN A 121 -11.79 -2.44 -15.30
N ALA A 122 -11.61 -1.36 -14.55
CA ALA A 122 -10.28 -0.89 -14.12
C ALA A 122 -9.78 -1.55 -12.83
N GLN A 123 -10.67 -1.88 -11.87
CA GLN A 123 -10.21 -2.44 -10.59
C GLN A 123 -9.61 -3.83 -10.77
N LEU A 124 -8.34 -3.98 -10.44
CA LEU A 124 -7.64 -5.28 -10.40
C LEU A 124 -7.99 -6.05 -9.13
N PHE A 125 -7.89 -5.39 -7.98
CA PHE A 125 -8.41 -5.81 -6.68
C PHE A 125 -8.36 -4.59 -5.72
N ALA A 126 -8.85 -4.75 -4.49
CA ALA A 126 -8.74 -3.74 -3.44
C ALA A 126 -8.08 -4.29 -2.18
N SER A 127 -7.35 -3.43 -1.48
CA SER A 127 -6.91 -3.67 -0.10
C SER A 127 -7.97 -3.12 0.85
N VAL A 128 -8.70 -4.00 1.52
CA VAL A 128 -9.84 -3.69 2.41
C VAL A 128 -9.37 -3.67 3.86
N ASN A 129 -9.69 -2.57 4.55
CA ASN A 129 -9.36 -2.40 5.96
C ASN A 129 -10.43 -3.05 6.83
N ASN A 130 -10.10 -4.18 7.46
CA ASN A 130 -11.01 -4.89 8.34
C ASN A 130 -10.77 -4.51 9.81
N TRP A 131 -11.41 -3.43 10.24
CA TRP A 131 -11.33 -2.95 11.62
C TRP A 131 -12.22 -3.73 12.61
N GLY A 132 -13.10 -4.61 12.11
CA GLY A 132 -14.06 -5.35 12.93
C GLY A 132 -13.42 -6.11 14.09
N PRO A 133 -12.41 -6.97 13.86
CA PRO A 133 -11.72 -7.70 14.91
C PRO A 133 -11.10 -6.80 15.98
N TYR A 134 -10.51 -5.66 15.56
CA TYR A 134 -9.95 -4.69 16.48
C TYR A 134 -11.02 -4.07 17.37
N TYR A 135 -12.09 -3.53 16.79
CA TYR A 135 -13.15 -2.86 17.55
C TYR A 135 -13.85 -3.82 18.51
N ILE A 136 -14.17 -5.04 18.07
CA ILE A 136 -14.76 -6.07 18.94
C ILE A 136 -13.84 -6.34 20.15
N SER A 137 -12.53 -6.51 19.92
CA SER A 137 -11.57 -6.75 21.00
C SER A 137 -11.47 -5.59 21.99
N GLN A 138 -11.41 -4.35 21.50
CA GLN A 138 -11.28 -3.17 22.36
C GLN A 138 -12.56 -2.90 23.17
N ILE A 139 -13.74 -3.06 22.55
CA ILE A 139 -15.03 -2.91 23.22
C ILE A 139 -15.19 -3.97 24.31
N GLN A 140 -14.83 -5.22 24.03
CA GLN A 140 -14.89 -6.30 25.02
C GLN A 140 -13.98 -6.01 26.23
N LYS A 141 -12.74 -5.56 26.01
CA LYS A 141 -11.84 -5.15 27.11
C LYS A 141 -12.42 -4.03 27.96
N ALA A 142 -13.09 -3.06 27.33
CA ALA A 142 -13.75 -1.97 28.05
C ALA A 142 -14.93 -2.48 28.90
N MET A 143 -15.76 -3.37 28.34
CA MET A 143 -16.86 -4.01 29.07
C MET A 143 -16.38 -4.84 30.26
N ASP A 144 -15.25 -5.54 30.10
CA ASP A 144 -14.64 -6.37 31.15
C ASP A 144 -13.85 -5.56 32.19
N GLY A 145 -13.75 -4.23 32.03
CA GLY A 145 -12.93 -3.37 32.88
C GLY A 145 -11.42 -3.63 32.78
N SER A 146 -10.97 -4.32 31.72
CA SER A 146 -9.57 -4.71 31.49
C SER A 146 -8.89 -3.86 30.41
N TRP A 147 -9.57 -2.84 29.88
CA TRP A 147 -8.98 -1.94 28.89
C TRP A 147 -7.82 -1.16 29.49
N THR A 148 -6.68 -1.18 28.80
CA THR A 148 -5.45 -0.50 29.19
C THR A 148 -4.78 0.09 27.97
N THR A 149 -4.10 1.21 28.14
CA THR A 149 -3.21 1.76 27.12
C THR A 149 -1.84 1.07 27.07
N GLY A 150 -1.63 0.00 27.86
CA GLY A 150 -0.32 -0.63 28.03
C GLY A 150 0.52 0.05 29.12
N GLU A 151 1.27 -0.76 29.88
CA GLU A 151 2.19 -0.29 30.91
C GLU A 151 3.54 0.13 30.30
N GLY A 152 4.17 1.16 30.87
CA GLY A 152 5.43 1.73 30.39
C GLY A 152 5.33 3.20 29.97
N PRO A 153 6.47 3.91 29.85
CA PRO A 153 6.48 5.35 29.56
C PRO A 153 6.01 5.70 28.13
N ASP A 154 6.04 4.74 27.20
CA ASP A 154 5.68 4.92 25.79
C ASP A 154 4.34 4.27 25.41
N HIS A 155 3.73 3.51 26.31
CA HIS A 155 2.48 2.77 26.09
C HIS A 155 2.53 1.77 24.93
N TRP A 156 3.72 1.33 24.50
CA TRP A 156 3.88 0.48 23.32
C TRP A 156 3.12 -0.84 23.44
N ALA A 157 3.10 -1.44 24.63
CA ALA A 157 2.39 -2.68 24.90
C ALA A 157 0.86 -2.61 24.68
N GLY A 158 0.27 -1.42 24.63
CA GLY A 158 -1.14 -1.21 24.33
C GLY A 158 -1.45 -1.03 22.85
N ASN A 159 -0.43 -0.90 22.00
CA ASN A 159 -0.60 -0.71 20.57
C ASN A 159 -0.94 -2.04 19.87
N THR A 160 -1.72 -1.97 18.80
CA THR A 160 -2.03 -3.10 17.93
C THR A 160 -1.67 -2.71 16.51
N TRP A 161 -0.74 -3.42 15.88
CA TRP A 161 -0.41 -3.23 14.47
C TRP A 161 -0.35 -4.58 13.76
N LYS A 162 -1.39 -4.85 12.98
CA LYS A 162 -1.69 -6.16 12.39
C LYS A 162 -1.99 -6.05 10.91
N GLY A 163 -1.87 -7.14 10.18
CA GLY A 163 -1.91 -7.17 8.72
C GLY A 163 -2.77 -8.30 8.16
N LEU A 164 -2.28 -8.90 7.08
CA LEU A 164 -2.90 -10.00 6.34
C LEU A 164 -2.99 -11.28 7.16
N SER A 165 -2.04 -11.54 8.06
CA SER A 165 -1.99 -12.75 8.90
C SER A 165 -3.08 -12.80 9.95
N GLU A 166 -3.53 -11.63 10.44
CA GLU A 166 -4.57 -11.53 11.47
C GLU A 166 -5.94 -11.09 10.91
N ASP A 167 -6.12 -11.07 9.59
CA ASP A 167 -7.33 -10.61 8.89
C ASP A 167 -7.69 -9.14 9.16
N TYR A 168 -6.72 -8.30 9.54
CA TYR A 168 -6.92 -6.86 9.70
C TYR A 168 -6.86 -6.14 8.34
N LEU A 169 -6.14 -6.74 7.40
CA LEU A 169 -6.13 -6.36 5.99
C LEU A 169 -6.65 -7.54 5.16
N VAL A 170 -7.57 -7.30 4.24
CA VAL A 170 -8.15 -8.31 3.36
C VAL A 170 -8.00 -7.86 1.92
N LEU A 171 -7.65 -8.77 1.02
CA LEU A 171 -7.65 -8.47 -0.42
C LEU A 171 -8.94 -9.00 -1.04
N THR A 172 -9.61 -8.21 -1.87
CA THR A 172 -10.75 -8.69 -2.66
C THR A 172 -10.30 -9.69 -3.72
N ASP A 173 -11.26 -10.33 -4.38
CA ASP A 173 -11.00 -11.16 -5.55
C ASP A 173 -10.14 -10.43 -6.61
N PHE A 174 -9.18 -11.17 -7.18
CA PHE A 174 -8.35 -10.71 -8.29
C PHE A 174 -9.13 -10.77 -9.61
N LYS A 175 -9.41 -9.60 -10.18
CA LYS A 175 -10.22 -9.39 -11.40
C LYS A 175 -9.40 -8.70 -12.49
N ASN A 176 -9.93 -8.68 -13.71
CA ASN A 176 -9.38 -7.91 -14.84
C ASN A 176 -7.90 -8.22 -15.17
N MET A 177 -7.44 -9.44 -14.86
CA MET A 177 -6.07 -9.88 -15.10
C MET A 177 -6.01 -11.35 -15.53
N PRO A 178 -4.95 -11.79 -16.23
CA PRO A 178 -4.73 -13.21 -16.51
C PRO A 178 -4.59 -14.04 -15.24
N SER A 179 -4.95 -15.32 -15.32
CA SER A 179 -4.87 -16.26 -14.19
C SER A 179 -3.45 -16.40 -13.62
N SER A 180 -2.41 -16.25 -14.46
CA SER A 180 -1.01 -16.25 -14.01
C SER A 180 -0.70 -15.07 -13.10
N VAL A 181 -1.27 -13.88 -13.37
CA VAL A 181 -1.08 -12.69 -12.54
C VAL A 181 -1.84 -12.83 -11.23
N ALA A 182 -3.09 -13.31 -11.27
CA ALA A 182 -3.87 -13.61 -10.08
C ALA A 182 -3.17 -14.64 -9.16
N LYS A 183 -2.54 -15.67 -9.75
CA LYS A 183 -1.75 -16.65 -8.99
C LYS A 183 -0.53 -16.01 -8.31
N ALA A 184 0.21 -15.17 -9.03
CA ALA A 184 1.36 -14.45 -8.45
C ALA A 184 0.92 -13.50 -7.32
N ALA A 185 -0.23 -12.86 -7.45
CA ALA A 185 -0.82 -12.02 -6.40
C ALA A 185 -1.16 -12.83 -5.14
N GLN A 186 -1.78 -14.00 -5.33
CA GLN A 186 -2.11 -14.92 -4.23
C GLN A 186 -0.84 -15.44 -3.54
N GLU A 187 0.17 -15.85 -4.30
CA GLU A 187 1.47 -16.31 -3.76
C GLU A 187 2.17 -15.21 -2.95
N ALA A 188 2.14 -13.95 -3.44
CA ALA A 188 2.68 -12.82 -2.71
C ALA A 188 1.91 -12.53 -1.41
N ARG A 189 0.57 -12.54 -1.47
CA ARG A 189 -0.31 -12.37 -0.30
C ARG A 189 -0.02 -13.44 0.75
N ASP A 190 0.04 -14.70 0.35
CA ASP A 190 0.26 -15.82 1.25
C ASP A 190 1.68 -15.82 1.82
N GLY A 191 2.65 -15.45 1.00
CA GLY A 191 4.05 -15.32 1.42
C GLY A 191 4.24 -14.23 2.48
N ILE A 192 3.52 -13.11 2.37
CA ILE A 192 3.53 -12.08 3.41
C ILE A 192 2.82 -12.59 4.67
N ALA A 193 1.62 -13.16 4.53
CA ALA A 193 0.83 -13.62 5.66
C ALA A 193 1.51 -14.77 6.46
N ASN A 194 2.33 -15.59 5.81
CA ASN A 194 3.07 -16.67 6.48
C ASN A 194 4.51 -16.28 6.85
N GLY A 195 4.93 -15.04 6.59
CA GLY A 195 6.26 -14.51 6.92
C GLY A 195 7.40 -15.00 6.02
N SER A 196 7.13 -15.73 4.94
CA SER A 196 8.16 -16.13 3.97
C SER A 196 8.61 -14.99 3.06
N ILE A 197 7.79 -13.94 2.91
CA ILE A 197 8.15 -12.68 2.25
C ILE A 197 8.30 -11.58 3.31
N ASN A 198 9.53 -11.13 3.52
CA ASN A 198 9.83 -9.93 4.28
C ASN A 198 9.97 -8.75 3.31
N ILE A 199 8.98 -7.85 3.29
CA ILE A 199 8.90 -6.75 2.32
C ILE A 199 10.10 -5.80 2.43
N PHE A 200 10.51 -5.49 3.66
CA PHE A 200 11.59 -4.56 3.97
C PHE A 200 12.82 -5.32 4.47
N SER A 201 13.29 -6.29 3.67
CA SER A 201 14.57 -6.97 3.89
C SER A 201 15.61 -6.55 2.86
N GLY A 202 16.87 -6.46 3.26
CA GLY A 202 17.95 -6.11 2.36
C GLY A 202 18.39 -7.26 1.43
N PRO A 203 19.13 -6.94 0.35
CA PRO A 203 19.68 -5.62 0.04
C PRO A 203 18.61 -4.64 -0.45
N MET A 204 18.57 -3.45 0.16
CA MET A 204 17.62 -2.40 -0.18
C MET A 204 18.35 -1.08 -0.38
N MET A 205 18.11 -0.45 -1.53
CA MET A 205 18.68 0.84 -1.91
C MET A 205 17.60 1.90 -1.96
N ASP A 206 17.98 3.14 -1.65
CA ASP A 206 17.14 4.30 -1.92
C ASP A 206 17.08 4.60 -3.43
N ASN A 207 16.23 5.54 -3.82
CA ASN A 207 16.10 5.95 -5.22
C ASN A 207 17.25 6.83 -5.76
N GLU A 208 18.24 7.15 -4.93
CA GLU A 208 19.48 7.84 -5.30
C GLU A 208 20.67 6.87 -5.38
N GLY A 209 20.48 5.59 -5.06
CA GLY A 209 21.48 4.53 -5.11
C GLY A 209 22.26 4.33 -3.81
N ASN A 210 21.88 4.98 -2.71
CA ASN A 210 22.47 4.76 -1.40
C ASN A 210 21.85 3.53 -0.73
N GLN A 211 22.66 2.82 0.06
CA GLN A 211 22.20 1.63 0.77
C GLN A 211 21.36 2.00 2.00
N ILE A 212 20.18 1.40 2.09
CA ILE A 212 19.29 1.50 3.26
C ILE A 212 19.47 0.29 4.18
N LEU A 213 19.46 -0.93 3.61
CA LEU A 213 19.64 -2.19 4.34
C LEU A 213 20.66 -3.08 3.64
N ALA A 214 21.55 -3.68 4.41
CA ALA A 214 22.45 -4.73 3.93
C ALA A 214 21.72 -6.06 3.70
N SER A 215 22.33 -6.93 2.90
CA SER A 215 21.80 -8.28 2.67
C SER A 215 21.63 -9.03 3.99
N GLY A 216 20.42 -9.57 4.21
CA GLY A 216 20.08 -10.30 5.44
C GLY A 216 19.58 -9.42 6.60
N GLU A 217 19.62 -8.10 6.48
CA GLU A 217 18.98 -7.20 7.44
C GLU A 217 17.48 -7.07 7.15
N VAL A 218 16.69 -6.83 8.20
CA VAL A 218 15.24 -6.60 8.12
C VAL A 218 14.93 -5.34 8.89
N LEU A 219 14.14 -4.44 8.30
CA LEU A 219 13.68 -3.24 8.96
C LEU A 219 12.68 -3.59 10.07
N ASP A 220 12.92 -3.10 11.28
CA ASP A 220 11.99 -3.28 12.39
C ASP A 220 10.84 -2.26 12.35
N ASP A 221 9.87 -2.44 13.25
CA ASP A 221 8.71 -1.54 13.34
C ASP A 221 9.13 -0.09 13.64
N GLY A 222 10.18 0.13 14.43
CA GLY A 222 10.70 1.47 14.71
C GLY A 222 11.20 2.17 13.45
N GLY A 223 11.96 1.45 12.62
CA GLY A 223 12.42 1.92 11.31
C GLY A 223 11.26 2.17 10.34
N LEU A 224 10.21 1.35 10.36
CA LEU A 224 9.00 1.61 9.56
C LEU A 224 8.32 2.92 10.00
N TRP A 225 8.12 3.12 11.30
CA TRP A 225 7.51 4.35 11.84
C TRP A 225 8.34 5.60 11.59
N ALA A 226 9.65 5.46 11.37
CA ALA A 226 10.56 6.56 11.04
C ALA A 226 10.80 6.75 9.53
N MET A 227 10.15 5.96 8.67
CA MET A 227 10.44 5.92 7.23
C MET A 227 10.18 7.28 6.56
N ASN A 228 11.24 7.83 5.94
CA ASN A 228 11.24 9.16 5.33
C ASN A 228 12.09 9.24 4.05
N TYR A 229 12.26 8.10 3.37
CA TYR A 229 13.04 7.95 2.14
C TYR A 229 12.23 7.21 1.08
N TYR A 230 12.65 7.29 -0.18
CA TYR A 230 12.12 6.44 -1.24
C TYR A 230 13.10 5.34 -1.60
N VAL A 231 12.58 4.15 -1.91
CA VAL A 231 13.37 3.02 -2.43
C VAL A 231 13.52 3.08 -3.95
N ASP A 232 14.48 2.33 -4.50
CA ASP A 232 14.65 2.16 -5.95
C ASP A 232 13.31 1.88 -6.67
N GLY A 233 13.12 2.54 -7.83
CA GLY A 233 11.90 2.48 -8.64
C GLY A 233 10.94 3.66 -8.46
N VAL A 234 11.04 4.41 -7.36
CA VAL A 234 10.23 5.62 -7.14
C VAL A 234 10.95 6.84 -7.69
N ILE A 235 10.28 7.60 -8.55
CA ILE A 235 10.84 8.78 -9.20
C ILE A 235 10.58 10.05 -8.37
N GLY A 236 11.59 10.90 -8.27
CA GLY A 236 11.49 12.21 -7.63
C GLY A 236 11.97 12.22 -6.18
N LYS A 237 11.52 13.22 -5.41
CA LYS A 237 11.87 13.44 -4.00
C LYS A 237 10.61 13.57 -3.16
N ILE A 238 10.71 13.21 -1.89
CA ILE A 238 9.65 13.47 -0.92
C ILE A 238 9.55 14.99 -0.70
N PRO A 239 8.35 15.59 -0.71
CA PRO A 239 8.16 17.00 -0.40
C PRO A 239 8.62 17.34 1.01
N ASN A 240 9.18 18.54 1.18
CA ASN A 240 9.55 19.11 2.48
C ASN A 240 8.35 19.65 3.25
#